data_AF-A0A2V1IW28-F1
#
_entry.id   AF-A0A2V1IW28-F1
#
_cell.length_a   1.000
_cell.length_b   1.000
_cell.length_c   1.000
_cell.angle_alpha   90.00
_cell.angle_beta   90.00
_cell.angle_gamma   90.00
#
_symmetry.space_group_name_H-M   'P 1'
#
loop_
_entity.id
_entity.type
_entity.pdbx_description
1 polymer ?
#
loop_
_entity_poly.entity_id
_entity_poly.type
_entity_poly.pdbx_seq_one_letter_code
_entity_poly.pdbx_strand_id
1 'polypeptide(L)'
;MAKKNLASLMNGIMGEARPTEPAAPTIEQSEATAAEVTEEMKANLEANRRRNVGRPRKGESSSKTNEVRATFIVDPEMIRKVKYISLVEGSLLKDVISEALISYIEAWESENGKIRLPKKK
;
A
#
# COMPACT_ATOMS: atom_id res chain seq x y z
N MET A 1 -31.46 -16.59 22.32
CA MET A 1 -30.24 -16.18 23.04
C MET A 1 -29.07 -16.34 22.05
N ALA A 2 -28.36 -15.36 21.52
CA ALA A 2 -28.25 -13.92 21.77
C ALA A 2 -28.12 -13.19 20.41
N LYS A 3 -28.97 -12.18 20.17
CA LYS A 3 -28.79 -11.21 19.07
C LYS A 3 -27.80 -10.16 19.57
N LYS A 4 -26.51 -10.33 19.27
CA LYS A 4 -25.48 -9.38 19.70
C LYS A 4 -25.45 -8.20 18.72
N ASN A 5 -25.63 -7.02 19.28
CA ASN A 5 -26.08 -5.79 18.66
C ASN A 5 -25.04 -5.12 17.75
N LEU A 6 -25.41 -4.88 16.50
CA LEU A 6 -24.71 -4.00 15.55
C LEU A 6 -24.49 -2.59 16.13
N ALA A 7 -25.38 -2.14 17.03
CA ALA A 7 -25.29 -0.87 17.74
C ALA A 7 -23.97 -0.70 18.53
N SER A 8 -23.33 -1.77 18.97
CA SER A 8 -22.05 -1.65 19.70
C SER A 8 -20.90 -1.16 18.82
N LEU A 9 -21.01 -1.27 17.49
CA LEU A 9 -19.94 -0.88 16.57
C LEU A 9 -19.99 0.62 16.22
N MET A 10 -21.16 1.26 16.31
CA MET A 10 -21.33 2.68 15.99
C MET A 10 -20.87 3.61 17.11
N ASN A 11 -20.81 3.11 18.35
CA ASN A 11 -20.36 3.88 19.51
C ASN A 11 -18.83 4.01 19.61
N GLY A 12 -18.05 3.34 18.75
CA GLY A 12 -16.58 3.38 18.78
C GLY A 12 -15.93 4.47 17.92
N ILE A 13 -16.70 5.15 17.06
CA ILE A 13 -16.17 6.11 16.08
C ILE A 13 -16.42 7.57 16.50
N MET A 14 -17.26 7.82 17.51
CA MET A 14 -17.65 9.19 17.89
C MET A 14 -17.66 9.42 19.40
N GLY A 15 -16.49 9.81 19.94
CA GLY A 15 -16.36 10.74 21.06
C GLY A 15 -16.32 10.17 22.49
N GLU A 16 -15.16 10.26 23.15
CA GLU A 16 -15.12 10.48 24.61
C GLU A 16 -15.34 11.97 24.88
N ALA A 17 -16.52 12.31 25.39
CA ALA A 17 -16.79 13.60 26.00
C ALA A 17 -16.83 13.43 27.53
N ARG A 18 -16.02 14.22 28.26
CA ARG A 18 -16.31 14.63 29.65
C ARG A 18 -16.27 16.17 29.74
N PRO A 19 -17.12 16.82 30.56
CA PRO A 19 -17.43 18.26 30.46
C PRO A 19 -16.86 19.13 31.61
N THR A 20 -17.14 20.45 31.51
CA THR A 20 -16.89 21.62 32.42
C THR A 20 -15.51 22.28 32.29
N GLU A 21 -15.29 23.58 32.01
CA GLU A 21 -16.04 24.86 32.13
C GLU A 21 -15.35 25.98 31.26
N PRO A 22 -15.74 27.30 31.23
CA PRO A 22 -16.19 28.03 30.02
C PRO A 22 -15.31 29.20 29.48
N ALA A 23 -15.74 29.74 28.31
CA ALA A 23 -15.63 31.14 27.82
C ALA A 23 -14.82 31.43 26.53
N ALA A 24 -15.55 31.45 25.39
CA ALA A 24 -15.50 32.37 24.22
C ALA A 24 -14.22 32.55 23.37
N PRO A 25 -14.29 33.08 22.11
CA PRO A 25 -15.45 33.34 21.25
C PRO A 25 -15.40 32.63 19.87
N THR A 26 -16.57 32.61 19.23
CA THR A 26 -16.88 32.42 17.81
C THR A 26 -15.73 32.73 16.84
N ILE A 27 -15.33 31.75 16.03
CA ILE A 27 -14.69 31.98 14.74
C ILE A 27 -15.56 31.33 13.67
N GLU A 28 -15.82 32.16 12.68
CA GLU A 28 -16.72 32.00 11.55
C GLU A 28 -16.37 30.81 10.66
N GLN A 29 -17.43 30.17 10.20
CA GLN A 29 -17.61 29.37 9.00
C GLN A 29 -16.51 29.56 7.92
N SER A 30 -15.76 28.49 7.65
CA SER A 30 -15.16 28.28 6.32
C SER A 30 -15.61 26.92 5.80
N GLU A 31 -16.76 26.93 5.13
CA GLU A 31 -17.23 25.87 4.25
C GLU A 31 -16.13 25.56 3.24
N ALA A 32 -15.42 24.46 3.44
CA ALA A 32 -14.60 23.87 2.41
C ALA A 32 -15.55 23.43 1.29
N THR A 33 -15.62 24.28 0.27
CA THR A 33 -16.24 24.08 -1.04
C THR A 33 -16.40 22.61 -1.38
N ALA A 34 -17.66 22.14 -1.31
CA ALA A 34 -18.10 20.93 -1.96
C ALA A 34 -17.81 21.11 -3.46
N ALA A 35 -16.65 20.64 -3.92
CA ALA A 35 -16.37 20.51 -5.34
C ALA A 35 -17.49 19.66 -5.92
N GLU A 36 -18.31 20.25 -6.79
CA GLU A 36 -19.36 19.57 -7.54
C GLU A 36 -18.70 18.44 -8.32
N VAL A 37 -18.74 17.23 -7.77
CA VAL A 37 -18.31 16.03 -8.45
C VAL A 37 -19.31 15.83 -9.59
N THR A 38 -18.85 16.04 -10.83
CA THR A 38 -19.66 15.81 -12.03
C THR A 38 -20.23 14.39 -11.99
N GLU A 39 -21.44 14.17 -12.50
CA GLU A 39 -22.05 12.83 -12.54
C GLU A 39 -21.14 11.80 -13.21
N GLU A 40 -20.36 12.24 -14.21
CA GLU A 40 -19.35 11.42 -14.89
C GLU A 40 -18.24 10.94 -13.95
N MET A 41 -17.75 11.82 -13.07
CA MET A 41 -16.71 11.49 -12.11
C MET A 41 -17.23 10.55 -11.01
N LYS A 42 -18.50 10.71 -10.59
CA LYS A 42 -19.17 9.75 -9.69
C LYS A 42 -19.35 8.38 -10.35
N ALA A 43 -19.84 8.36 -11.60
CA ALA A 43 -20.07 7.13 -12.35
C ALA A 43 -18.77 6.34 -12.59
N ASN A 44 -17.67 7.03 -12.89
CA ASN A 44 -16.38 6.39 -13.09
C ASN A 44 -15.81 5.82 -11.77
N LEU A 45 -15.99 6.54 -10.66
CA LEU A 45 -15.62 6.06 -9.33
C LEU A 45 -16.44 4.83 -8.91
N GLU A 46 -17.76 4.83 -9.16
CA GLU A 46 -18.63 3.70 -8.91
C GLU A 46 -18.33 2.50 -9.80
N ALA A 47 -18.01 2.72 -11.08
CA ALA A 47 -17.60 1.66 -12.00
C ALA A 47 -16.31 0.99 -11.52
N ASN A 48 -15.30 1.76 -11.08
CA ASN A 48 -14.09 1.19 -10.50
C ASN A 48 -14.35 0.43 -9.19
N ARG A 49 -15.23 0.95 -8.31
CA ARG A 49 -15.64 0.24 -7.09
C ARG A 49 -16.33 -1.09 -7.40
N ARG A 50 -17.05 -1.20 -8.52
CA ARG A 50 -17.74 -2.44 -8.94
C ARG A 50 -16.85 -3.41 -9.73
N ARG A 51 -15.74 -2.96 -10.32
CA ARG A 51 -14.82 -3.84 -11.07
C ARG A 51 -14.07 -4.81 -10.16
N ASN A 52 -13.80 -4.42 -8.91
CA ASN A 52 -13.00 -5.19 -7.97
C ASN A 52 -13.84 -5.88 -6.87
N VAL A 53 -15.16 -5.95 -7.02
CA VAL A 53 -16.01 -6.73 -6.11
C VAL A 53 -16.28 -8.12 -6.68
N GLY A 54 -16.18 -9.12 -5.82
CA GLY A 54 -16.33 -10.52 -6.18
C GLY A 54 -15.12 -11.36 -5.77
N ARG A 55 -15.30 -12.67 -5.75
CA ARG A 55 -14.22 -13.61 -5.49
C ARG A 55 -13.25 -13.56 -6.69
N PRO A 56 -11.93 -13.35 -6.48
CA PRO A 56 -10.95 -13.43 -7.55
C PRO A 56 -11.16 -14.71 -8.37
N ARG A 57 -11.22 -14.59 -9.70
CA ARG A 57 -11.40 -15.75 -10.57
C ARG A 57 -10.20 -16.67 -10.41
N LYS A 58 -10.46 -17.93 -10.07
CA LYS A 58 -9.44 -18.97 -9.93
C LYS A 58 -8.69 -19.10 -11.26
N GLY A 59 -7.44 -18.65 -11.31
CA GLY A 59 -6.58 -18.73 -12.49
C GLY A 59 -6.25 -17.41 -13.18
N GLU A 60 -6.81 -16.27 -12.75
CA GLU A 60 -6.52 -14.96 -13.36
C GLU A 60 -5.20 -14.33 -12.84
N SER A 61 -4.51 -15.01 -11.92
CA SER A 61 -3.35 -14.50 -11.19
C SER A 61 -2.03 -15.14 -11.64
N SER A 62 -1.71 -15.12 -12.93
CA SER A 62 -0.33 -15.39 -13.35
C SER A 62 0.02 -14.71 -14.66
N SER A 63 0.25 -13.40 -14.59
CA SER A 63 1.27 -12.83 -15.48
C SER A 63 2.55 -13.65 -15.25
N LYS A 64 3.04 -14.35 -16.28
CA LYS A 64 4.28 -15.13 -16.22
C LYS A 64 5.46 -14.17 -16.11
N THR A 65 5.69 -13.62 -14.93
CA THR A 65 6.92 -12.89 -14.66
C THR A 65 8.06 -13.89 -14.58
N ASN A 66 9.19 -13.62 -15.24
CA ASN A 66 10.40 -14.46 -15.18
C ASN A 66 11.12 -14.30 -13.83
N GLU A 67 10.37 -14.32 -12.73
CA GLU A 67 10.85 -14.11 -11.37
C GLU A 67 11.08 -15.44 -10.68
N VAL A 68 12.23 -15.56 -10.01
CA VAL A 68 12.55 -16.70 -9.15
C VAL A 68 12.40 -16.26 -7.70
N ARG A 69 11.62 -17.01 -6.90
CA ARG A 69 11.50 -16.74 -5.48
C ARG A 69 12.80 -17.12 -4.76
N ALA A 70 13.38 -16.16 -4.07
CA ALA A 70 14.51 -16.36 -3.18
C ALA A 70 14.13 -15.97 -1.74
N THR A 71 14.77 -16.62 -0.76
CA THR A 71 14.69 -16.27 0.66
C THR A 71 16.10 -15.97 1.16
N PHE A 72 16.25 -14.83 1.84
CA PHE A 72 17.49 -14.38 2.44
C PHE A 72 17.29 -14.16 3.94
N ILE A 73 18.37 -14.30 4.70
CA ILE A 73 18.41 -13.99 6.14
C ILE A 73 19.05 -12.60 6.25
N VAL A 74 18.34 -11.66 6.87
CA VAL A 74 18.70 -10.23 6.89
C VAL A 74 18.37 -9.65 8.26
N ASP A 75 19.14 -8.65 8.67
CA ASP A 75 18.91 -7.92 9.91
C ASP A 75 17.52 -7.25 9.95
N PRO A 76 16.84 -7.30 11.11
CA PRO A 76 15.48 -6.79 11.25
C PRO A 76 15.38 -5.27 11.01
N GLU A 77 16.43 -4.51 11.31
CA GLU A 77 16.44 -3.06 11.04
C GLU A 77 16.62 -2.76 9.55
N MET A 78 17.45 -3.53 8.85
CA MET A 78 17.66 -3.35 7.41
C MET A 78 16.35 -3.56 6.66
N ILE A 79 15.60 -4.63 6.95
CA ILE A 79 14.33 -4.87 6.28
C ILE A 79 13.28 -3.79 6.59
N ARG A 80 13.30 -3.17 7.78
CA ARG A 80 12.42 -2.03 8.10
C ARG A 80 12.75 -0.82 7.25
N LYS A 81 14.04 -0.49 7.09
CA LYS A 81 14.49 0.62 6.25
C LYS A 81 14.11 0.41 4.79
N VAL A 82 14.36 -0.79 4.24
CA VAL A 82 13.99 -1.08 2.84
C VAL A 82 12.47 -1.02 2.63
N LYS A 83 11.67 -1.50 3.59
CA LYS A 83 10.20 -1.35 3.54
C LYS A 83 9.77 0.11 3.55
N TYR A 84 10.41 0.93 4.38
CA TYR A 84 10.12 2.36 4.43
C TYR A 84 10.43 3.04 3.08
N ILE A 85 11.58 2.75 2.48
CA ILE A 85 11.96 3.26 1.15
C ILE A 85 10.91 2.88 0.10
N SER A 86 10.51 1.60 0.06
CA SER A 86 9.45 1.11 -0.84
C SER A 86 8.12 1.85 -0.66
N LEU A 87 7.75 2.21 0.57
CA LEU A 87 6.54 2.99 0.83
C LEU A 87 6.65 4.44 0.36
N VAL A 88 7.82 5.07 0.54
CA VAL A 88 8.07 6.46 0.13
C VAL A 88 8.11 6.58 -1.39
N GLU A 89 8.78 5.65 -2.07
CA GLU A 89 8.95 5.66 -3.53
C GLU A 89 7.73 5.13 -4.28
N GLY A 90 6.80 4.44 -3.60
CA GLY A 90 5.64 3.81 -4.23
C GLY A 90 5.99 2.59 -5.09
N SER A 91 7.18 2.01 -4.89
CA SER A 91 7.70 0.85 -5.61
C SER A 91 7.49 -0.44 -4.83
N LEU A 92 7.46 -1.60 -5.50
CA LEU A 92 7.39 -2.88 -4.79
C LEU A 92 8.73 -3.20 -4.15
N LEU A 93 8.68 -3.85 -2.98
CA LEU A 93 9.88 -4.26 -2.25
C LEU A 93 10.85 -5.11 -3.09
N LYS A 94 10.31 -5.97 -3.97
CA LYS A 94 11.12 -6.80 -4.87
C LYS A 94 11.88 -5.97 -5.91
N ASP A 95 11.36 -4.82 -6.33
CA ASP A 95 11.96 -3.98 -7.36
C ASP A 95 13.14 -3.21 -6.75
N VAL A 96 12.93 -2.63 -5.55
CA VAL A 96 13.99 -1.97 -4.77
C VAL A 96 15.15 -2.94 -4.47
N ILE A 97 14.84 -4.18 -4.07
CA ILE A 97 15.87 -5.20 -3.82
C ILE A 97 16.56 -5.60 -5.14
N SER A 98 15.81 -5.76 -6.23
CA SER A 98 16.38 -6.11 -7.53
C SER A 98 17.36 -5.05 -8.01
N GLU A 99 17.02 -3.76 -7.88
CA GLU A 99 17.90 -2.66 -8.23
C GLU A 99 19.20 -2.68 -7.41
N ALA A 100 19.10 -2.88 -6.10
CA ALA A 100 20.27 -2.98 -5.23
C ALA A 100 21.18 -4.17 -5.61
N LEU A 101 20.59 -5.32 -5.96
CA LEU A 101 21.35 -6.49 -6.40
C LEU A 101 22.00 -6.30 -7.77
N ILE A 102 21.31 -5.64 -8.71
CA ILE A 102 21.87 -5.31 -10.03
C ILE A 102 23.06 -4.38 -9.86
N SER A 103 22.91 -3.31 -9.06
CA SER A 103 24.00 -2.37 -8.79
C SER A 103 25.23 -3.06 -8.17
N TYR A 104 25.03 -3.99 -7.24
CA TYR A 104 26.11 -4.78 -6.67
C TYR A 104 26.83 -5.66 -7.71
N ILE A 105 26.07 -6.32 -8.60
CA ILE A 105 26.65 -7.16 -9.67
C ILE A 105 27.44 -6.29 -10.66
N GLU A 106 26.89 -5.15 -11.08
CA GLU A 106 27.53 -4.23 -12.02
C GLU A 106 28.86 -3.68 -11.48
N ALA A 107 28.88 -3.29 -10.20
CA ALA A 107 30.10 -2.86 -9.53
C ALA A 107 31.15 -3.97 -9.52
N TRP A 108 30.75 -5.20 -9.20
CA TRP A 108 31.65 -6.34 -9.18
C TRP A 108 32.16 -6.72 -10.58
N GLU A 109 31.30 -6.73 -11.60
CA GLU A 109 31.67 -7.04 -12.99
C GLU A 109 32.61 -5.99 -13.59
N SER A 110 32.48 -4.73 -13.18
CA SER A 110 33.37 -3.65 -13.60
C SER A 110 34.81 -3.86 -13.11
N GLU A 111 34.98 -4.46 -11.93
CA GLU A 111 36.29 -4.74 -11.33
C GLU A 111 36.87 -6.09 -11.74
N ASN A 112 36.03 -7.13 -11.84
CA ASN A 112 36.47 -8.53 -11.95
C ASN A 112 36.21 -9.14 -13.35
N GLY A 113 35.54 -8.40 -14.24
CA GLY A 113 35.10 -8.86 -15.54
C GLY A 113 33.75 -9.58 -15.51
N LYS A 114 33.18 -9.78 -16.69
CA LYS A 114 31.79 -10.26 -16.86
C LYS A 114 31.60 -11.70 -16.39
N ILE A 115 30.57 -11.94 -15.58
CA ILE A 115 30.20 -13.27 -15.11
C ILE A 115 29.54 -14.05 -16.25
N ARG A 116 30.14 -15.19 -16.63
CA ARG A 116 29.57 -16.10 -17.64
C ARG A 116 28.80 -17.22 -16.97
N LEU A 117 27.47 -17.12 -16.96
CA LEU A 117 26.58 -18.15 -16.44
C LEU A 117 26.52 -19.37 -17.40
N PRO A 118 26.45 -20.60 -16.87
CA PRO A 118 26.21 -21.79 -17.70
C PRO A 118 24.80 -21.76 -18.30
N LYS A 119 24.62 -22.43 -19.44
CA LYS A 119 23.29 -22.54 -20.08
C LYS A 119 22.31 -23.24 -19.13
N LYS A 120 21.13 -22.66 -18.97
CA LYS A 120 20.02 -23.26 -18.22
C LYS A 120 19.65 -24.60 -18.87
N LYS A 121 19.54 -25.67 -18.07
CA LYS A 121 19.04 -26.98 -18.50
C LYS A 121 17.53 -26.96 -18.72
#